data_AF-A0A7I8BQR4-F1
#
_entry.id   AF-A0A7I8BQR4-F1
#
_cell.length_a   1.000
_cell.length_b   1.000
_cell.length_c   1.000
_cell.angle_alpha   90.00
_cell.angle_beta   90.00
_cell.angle_gamma   90.00
#
_symmetry.space_group_name_H-M   'P 1'
#
loop_
_entity.id
_entity.type
_entity.pdbx_description
1 polymer ?
#
loop_
_entity_poly.entity_id
_entity_poly.type
_entity_poly.pdbx_seq_one_letter_code
_entity_poly.pdbx_strand_id
1 'polypeptide(L)'
;MPFAEILQAAKMHAASGKGSAQGGFDDPLKKHYSIYSYGAHFAEVTWQPETARLRVSRIVTVIDAGRILNPRAGRNQIEGAVVMGVGMALFEHTMYDAQNGAPINSNFADYIIASHADTPALDVTFLDYPDPVFNELGARGIAEIGLAGVAAAITDAVHHATGVRVRRLPVMIEDVIAGEA
;
A
#
# COMPACT_ATOMS: atom_id res chain seq x y z
N MET A 1 14.62 -29.27 -0.39
CA MET A 1 15.59 -29.35 0.73
C MET A 1 15.59 -28.02 1.46
N PRO A 2 15.00 -27.92 2.65
CA PRO A 2 15.13 -26.76 3.54
C PRO A 2 16.58 -26.30 3.69
N PHE A 3 16.81 -24.99 3.82
CA PHE A 3 18.17 -24.43 3.96
C PHE A 3 18.92 -25.02 5.16
N ALA A 4 18.21 -25.36 6.23
CA ALA A 4 18.76 -26.04 7.40
C ALA A 4 19.37 -27.42 7.06
N GLU A 5 18.77 -28.18 6.15
CA GLU A 5 19.30 -29.49 5.72
C GLU A 5 20.55 -29.33 4.86
N ILE A 6 20.63 -28.26 4.04
CA ILE A 6 21.84 -27.93 3.27
C ILE A 6 23.00 -27.65 4.22
N LEU A 7 22.77 -26.81 5.24
CA LEU A 7 23.79 -26.47 6.24
C LEU A 7 24.23 -27.69 7.04
N GLN A 8 23.28 -28.55 7.43
CA GLN A 8 23.56 -29.77 8.17
C GLN A 8 24.37 -30.77 7.33
N ALA A 9 24.00 -30.99 6.06
CA ALA A 9 24.76 -31.85 5.14
C ALA A 9 26.18 -31.31 4.88
N ALA A 10 26.33 -29.99 4.82
CA ALA A 10 27.62 -29.32 4.68
C ALA A 10 28.44 -29.24 5.98
N LYS A 11 27.90 -29.72 7.12
CA LYS A 11 28.49 -29.57 8.46
C LYS A 11 28.81 -28.11 8.81
N MET A 12 27.94 -27.18 8.38
CA MET A 12 28.07 -25.75 8.64
C MET A 12 27.00 -25.31 9.64
N HIS A 13 27.39 -24.47 10.60
CA HIS A 13 26.45 -23.88 11.57
C HIS A 13 25.75 -22.62 11.05
N ALA A 14 26.39 -21.92 10.12
CA ALA A 14 25.85 -20.74 9.44
C ALA A 14 26.52 -20.58 8.08
N ALA A 15 25.85 -19.90 7.16
CA ALA A 15 26.42 -19.41 5.92
C ALA A 15 26.11 -17.92 5.80
N SER A 16 27.08 -17.14 5.31
CA SER A 16 26.89 -15.73 4.99
C SER A 16 27.33 -15.47 3.56
N GLY A 17 26.69 -14.51 2.91
CA GLY A 17 26.98 -14.10 1.54
C GLY A 17 26.72 -12.62 1.39
N LYS A 18 27.39 -12.01 0.41
CA LYS A 18 27.09 -10.66 -0.04
C LYS A 18 26.66 -10.74 -1.50
N GLY A 19 25.59 -10.03 -1.82
CA GLY A 19 25.11 -9.85 -3.18
C GLY A 19 24.67 -8.42 -3.38
N SER A 20 24.69 -7.97 -4.62
CA SER A 20 24.07 -6.72 -5.04
C SER A 20 23.17 -7.01 -6.24
N ALA A 21 22.08 -6.28 -6.35
CA ALA A 21 21.26 -6.22 -7.55
C ALA A 21 21.30 -4.78 -8.05
N GLN A 22 21.53 -4.60 -9.35
CA GLN A 22 21.33 -3.29 -9.97
C GLN A 22 19.82 -3.06 -10.17
N GLY A 23 19.36 -1.83 -9.98
CA GLY A 23 18.00 -1.46 -10.34
C GLY A 23 17.82 -1.54 -11.85
N GLY A 24 16.72 -2.11 -12.33
CA GLY A 24 16.45 -2.26 -13.76
C GLY A 24 16.05 -0.96 -14.47
N PHE A 25 16.38 0.23 -13.94
CA PHE A 25 15.93 1.51 -14.51
C PHE A 25 16.41 1.70 -15.96
N ASP A 26 17.66 1.33 -16.25
CA ASP A 26 18.31 1.44 -17.58
C ASP A 26 18.47 0.09 -18.31
N ASP A 27 17.68 -0.92 -17.95
CA ASP A 27 17.83 -2.27 -18.48
C ASP A 27 17.38 -2.37 -19.97
N PRO A 28 18.24 -2.84 -20.90
CA PRO A 28 17.87 -3.09 -22.29
C PRO A 28 16.62 -3.97 -22.46
N LEU A 29 16.32 -4.85 -21.50
CA LEU A 29 15.13 -5.71 -21.49
C LEU A 29 13.82 -4.91 -21.57
N LYS A 30 13.79 -3.67 -21.03
CA LYS A 30 12.60 -2.80 -21.09
C LYS A 30 12.18 -2.38 -22.49
N LYS A 31 13.08 -2.49 -23.48
CA LYS A 31 12.72 -2.23 -24.89
C LYS A 31 11.84 -3.33 -25.48
N HIS A 32 11.83 -4.51 -24.86
CA HIS A 32 11.14 -5.70 -25.37
C HIS A 32 10.09 -6.24 -24.40
N TYR A 33 10.19 -5.93 -23.10
CA TYR A 33 9.31 -6.45 -22.05
C TYR A 33 8.81 -5.35 -21.11
N SER A 34 7.57 -5.50 -20.65
CA SER A 34 6.95 -4.65 -19.63
C SER A 34 7.18 -5.27 -18.25
N ILE A 35 8.11 -4.69 -17.48
CA ILE A 35 8.54 -5.23 -16.18
C ILE A 35 8.01 -4.31 -15.08
N TYR A 36 6.77 -4.56 -14.65
CA TYR A 36 6.13 -3.82 -13.56
C TYR A 36 5.51 -4.79 -12.55
N SER A 37 5.43 -4.34 -11.30
CA SER A 37 4.53 -4.95 -10.31
C SER A 37 3.14 -4.33 -10.49
N TYR A 38 2.11 -5.15 -10.30
CA TYR A 38 0.72 -4.71 -10.42
C TYR A 38 -0.03 -4.98 -9.12
N GLY A 39 -0.93 -4.06 -8.77
CA GLY A 39 -1.80 -4.17 -7.61
C GLY A 39 -3.24 -3.91 -8.00
N ALA A 40 -4.15 -4.70 -7.45
CA ALA A 40 -5.59 -4.45 -7.48
C ALA A 40 -6.09 -4.30 -6.04
N HIS A 41 -6.68 -3.15 -5.73
CA HIS A 41 -7.15 -2.81 -4.40
C HIS A 41 -8.66 -2.61 -4.43
N PHE A 42 -9.35 -3.20 -3.47
CA PHE A 42 -10.79 -3.08 -3.28
C PHE A 42 -11.04 -2.59 -1.86
N ALA A 43 -11.82 -1.52 -1.72
CA ALA A 43 -12.18 -0.96 -0.44
C ALA A 43 -13.68 -1.09 -0.19
N GLU A 44 -14.03 -1.47 1.03
CA GLU A 44 -15.40 -1.43 1.55
C GLU A 44 -15.48 -0.31 2.57
N VAL A 45 -16.48 0.57 2.42
CA VAL A 45 -16.73 1.67 3.35
C VAL A 45 -18.15 1.59 3.92
N THR A 46 -18.30 2.01 5.17
CA THR A 46 -19.59 2.23 5.82
C THR A 46 -19.81 3.73 5.97
N TRP A 47 -20.98 4.19 5.54
CA TRP A 47 -21.43 5.58 5.66
C TRP A 47 -22.70 5.66 6.50
N GLN A 48 -22.70 6.53 7.50
CA GLN A 48 -23.88 6.85 8.33
C GLN A 48 -24.24 8.32 8.15
N PRO A 49 -25.23 8.65 7.29
CA PRO A 49 -25.58 10.03 6.96
C PRO A 49 -25.99 10.87 8.16
N GLU A 50 -26.65 10.27 9.16
CA GLU A 50 -27.23 10.98 10.30
C GLU A 50 -26.18 11.57 11.24
N THR A 51 -24.97 11.01 11.24
CA THR A 51 -23.84 11.45 12.06
C THR A 51 -22.62 11.84 11.23
N ALA A 52 -22.77 11.83 9.90
CA ALA A 52 -21.71 12.00 8.93
C ALA A 52 -20.46 11.14 9.20
N ARG A 53 -20.68 9.90 9.65
CA ARG A 53 -19.59 8.99 10.03
C ARG A 53 -19.22 8.11 8.84
N LEU A 54 -17.99 8.28 8.36
CA LEU A 54 -17.36 7.43 7.35
C LEU A 54 -16.35 6.49 8.02
N ARG A 55 -16.36 5.21 7.65
CA ARG A 55 -15.36 4.22 8.10
C ARG A 55 -14.98 3.27 6.99
N VAL A 56 -13.70 2.97 6.84
CA VAL A 56 -13.24 1.85 5.99
C VAL A 56 -13.39 0.56 6.79
N SER A 57 -14.19 -0.37 6.29
CA SER A 57 -14.50 -1.64 6.96
C SER A 57 -13.52 -2.74 6.59
N ARG A 58 -13.18 -2.85 5.31
CA ARG A 58 -12.32 -3.89 4.76
C ARG A 58 -11.54 -3.37 3.56
N ILE A 59 -10.30 -3.82 3.42
CA ILE A 59 -9.52 -3.68 2.19
C ILE A 59 -9.03 -5.05 1.76
N VAL A 60 -9.26 -5.37 0.49
CA VAL A 60 -8.70 -6.55 -0.19
C VAL A 60 -7.68 -6.07 -1.21
N THR A 61 -6.49 -6.64 -1.16
CA THR A 61 -5.37 -6.28 -2.03
C THR A 61 -4.81 -7.53 -2.68
N VAL A 62 -4.77 -7.53 -4.02
CA VAL A 62 -4.15 -8.58 -4.83
C VAL A 62 -2.92 -8.02 -5.52
N ILE A 63 -1.75 -8.62 -5.30
CA ILE A 63 -0.47 -8.13 -5.82
C ILE A 63 0.18 -9.17 -6.73
N ASP A 64 0.54 -8.75 -7.95
CA ASP A 64 1.57 -9.38 -8.76
C ASP A 64 2.89 -8.62 -8.59
N ALA A 65 3.88 -9.27 -8.01
CA ALA A 65 5.22 -8.72 -7.89
C ALA A 65 6.28 -9.78 -8.19
N GLY A 66 5.99 -10.65 -9.15
CA GLY A 66 6.86 -11.78 -9.40
C GLY A 66 6.77 -12.83 -8.29
N ARG A 67 7.91 -13.48 -8.03
CA ARG A 67 8.10 -14.42 -6.93
C ARG A 67 8.18 -13.72 -5.58
N ILE A 68 7.38 -14.19 -4.61
CA ILE A 68 7.40 -13.71 -3.23
C ILE A 68 8.40 -14.53 -2.41
N LEU A 69 9.57 -13.94 -2.15
CA LEU A 69 10.67 -14.60 -1.44
C LEU A 69 10.31 -14.99 0.00
N ASN A 70 9.59 -14.11 0.71
CA ASN A 70 9.13 -14.34 2.06
C ASN A 70 7.67 -13.88 2.20
N PRO A 71 6.70 -14.81 2.12
CA PRO A 71 5.28 -14.46 2.18
C PRO A 71 4.87 -13.73 3.45
N ARG A 72 5.49 -14.04 4.60
CA ARG A 72 5.17 -13.39 5.88
C ARG A 72 5.64 -11.95 5.92
N ALA A 73 6.90 -11.71 5.57
CA ALA A 73 7.44 -10.35 5.50
C ALA A 73 6.75 -9.52 4.41
N GLY A 74 6.48 -10.14 3.26
CA GLY A 74 5.76 -9.51 2.17
C GLY A 74 4.35 -9.09 2.57
N ARG A 75 3.59 -9.99 3.22
CA ARG A 75 2.24 -9.66 3.72
C ARG A 75 2.29 -8.48 4.70
N ASN A 76 3.20 -8.51 5.68
CA ASN A 76 3.33 -7.42 6.65
C ASN A 76 3.65 -6.08 5.97
N GLN A 77 4.49 -6.08 4.93
CA GLN A 77 4.81 -4.88 4.15
C GLN A 77 3.57 -4.30 3.47
N ILE A 78 2.77 -5.15 2.83
CA ILE A 78 1.55 -4.70 2.15
C ILE A 78 0.51 -4.23 3.16
N GLU A 79 0.32 -4.93 4.27
CA GLU A 79 -0.61 -4.51 5.33
C GLU A 79 -0.25 -3.12 5.89
N GLY A 80 1.04 -2.87 6.16
CA GLY A 80 1.51 -1.55 6.59
C GLY A 80 1.30 -0.46 5.54
N ALA A 81 1.55 -0.78 4.26
CA ALA A 81 1.32 0.15 3.15
C ALA A 81 -0.17 0.47 2.97
N VAL A 82 -1.06 -0.50 3.18
CA VAL A 82 -2.51 -0.26 3.15
C VAL A 82 -2.96 0.63 4.30
N VAL A 83 -2.44 0.44 5.52
CA VAL A 83 -2.74 1.32 6.66
C VAL A 83 -2.26 2.76 6.39
N MET A 84 -1.07 2.92 5.82
CA MET A 84 -0.59 4.22 5.35
C MET A 84 -1.53 4.82 4.28
N GLY A 85 -2.07 3.99 3.38
CA GLY A 85 -3.05 4.42 2.38
C GLY A 85 -4.38 4.88 2.98
N VAL A 86 -4.83 4.25 4.08
CA VAL A 86 -5.99 4.72 4.86
C VAL A 86 -5.70 6.07 5.49
N GLY A 87 -4.51 6.23 6.07
CA GLY A 87 -3.99 7.50 6.59
C GLY A 87 -4.06 8.62 5.56
N MET A 88 -3.43 8.40 4.41
CA MET A 88 -3.44 9.32 3.25
C MET A 88 -4.85 9.63 2.73
N ALA A 89 -5.76 8.66 2.77
CA ALA A 89 -7.10 8.84 2.22
C ALA A 89 -8.02 9.66 3.14
N LEU A 90 -7.88 9.53 4.46
CA LEU A 90 -8.88 10.04 5.41
C LEU A 90 -8.37 11.05 6.43
N PHE A 91 -7.05 11.11 6.70
CA PHE A 91 -6.54 11.83 7.87
C PHE A 91 -5.38 12.76 7.51
N GLU A 92 -4.37 12.22 6.82
CA GLU A 92 -3.07 12.87 6.68
C GLU A 92 -3.12 14.04 5.70
N HIS A 93 -2.87 15.25 6.20
CA HIS A 93 -2.64 16.44 5.40
C HIS A 93 -1.80 17.45 6.17
N THR A 94 -0.89 18.12 5.46
CA THR A 94 -0.08 19.20 6.04
C THR A 94 -0.79 20.53 5.81
N MET A 95 -1.01 21.28 6.89
CA MET A 95 -1.53 22.64 6.83
C MET A 95 -0.37 23.62 6.86
N TYR A 96 -0.39 24.61 5.97
CA TYR A 96 0.65 25.64 5.87
C TYR A 96 0.10 27.01 6.25
N ASP A 97 0.90 27.78 6.98
CA ASP A 97 0.63 29.19 7.27
C ASP A 97 0.68 30.01 5.97
N ALA A 98 -0.35 30.82 5.71
CA ALA A 98 -0.47 31.58 4.48
C ALA A 98 0.53 32.76 4.35
N GLN A 99 1.10 33.24 5.46
CA GLN A 99 2.03 34.37 5.49
C GLN A 99 3.48 33.92 5.28
N ASN A 100 3.88 32.80 5.89
CA ASN A 100 5.27 32.36 5.91
C ASN A 100 5.53 30.94 5.36
N GLY A 101 4.48 30.17 5.05
CA GLY A 101 4.59 28.83 4.49
C GLY A 101 5.07 27.75 5.48
N ALA A 102 5.12 28.03 6.78
CA ALA A 102 5.49 27.04 7.78
C ALA A 102 4.38 26.02 8.02
N PRO A 103 4.71 24.73 8.26
CA PRO A 103 3.71 23.72 8.59
C PRO A 103 3.17 23.96 10.01
N ILE A 104 1.88 24.30 10.13
CA ILE A 104 1.26 24.69 11.39
C ILE A 104 0.78 23.48 12.22
N ASN A 105 0.56 22.33 11.59
CA ASN A 105 0.21 21.08 12.27
C ASN A 105 1.40 20.13 12.38
N SER A 106 2.60 20.64 12.66
CA SER A 106 3.85 19.86 12.73
C SER A 106 4.02 19.05 14.03
N ASN A 107 2.92 18.44 14.50
CA ASN A 107 2.88 17.59 15.69
C ASN A 107 1.82 16.49 15.52
N PHE A 108 1.89 15.40 16.29
CA PHE A 108 0.95 14.27 16.16
C PHE A 108 -0.45 14.50 16.76
N ALA A 109 -0.67 15.61 17.47
CA ALA A 109 -2.01 15.96 17.92
C ALA A 109 -2.84 16.57 16.76
N ASP A 110 -2.18 17.28 15.84
CA ASP A 110 -2.83 17.99 14.74
C ASP A 110 -2.61 17.32 13.36
N TYR A 111 -1.46 16.67 13.13
CA TYR A 111 -1.24 15.80 11.97
C TYR A 111 -1.72 14.39 12.31
N ILE A 112 -3.00 14.14 12.00
CA ILE A 112 -3.65 12.88 12.36
C ILE A 112 -3.12 11.76 11.48
N ILE A 113 -2.51 10.77 12.11
CA ILE A 113 -2.09 9.51 11.49
C ILE A 113 -3.07 8.40 11.86
N ALA A 114 -3.22 7.41 10.98
CA ALA A 114 -4.07 6.25 11.26
C ALA A 114 -3.58 5.50 12.52
N SER A 115 -4.50 5.26 13.45
CA SER A 115 -4.25 4.45 14.64
C SER A 115 -4.65 2.99 14.41
N HIS A 116 -4.41 2.13 15.40
CA HIS A 116 -4.88 0.74 15.33
C HIS A 116 -6.41 0.64 15.25
N ALA A 117 -7.16 1.60 15.81
CA ALA A 117 -8.62 1.62 15.74
C ALA A 117 -9.14 1.93 14.32
N ASP A 118 -8.31 2.57 13.50
CA ASP A 118 -8.62 2.95 12.13
C ASP A 118 -8.21 1.86 11.13
N THR A 119 -7.52 0.82 11.58
CA THR A 119 -7.09 -0.30 10.74
C THR A 119 -8.30 -1.15 10.34
N PRO A 120 -8.63 -1.28 9.04
CA PRO A 120 -9.74 -2.11 8.58
C PRO A 120 -9.36 -3.60 8.62
N ALA A 121 -10.32 -4.48 8.32
CA ALA A 121 -9.98 -5.87 8.01
C ALA A 121 -9.13 -5.92 6.73
N LEU A 122 -7.94 -6.53 6.79
CA LEU A 122 -7.00 -6.60 5.68
C LEU A 122 -6.91 -8.02 5.11
N ASP A 123 -7.01 -8.12 3.79
CA ASP A 123 -6.84 -9.36 3.06
C ASP A 123 -5.81 -9.16 1.93
N VAL A 124 -4.64 -9.77 2.08
CA VAL A 124 -3.53 -9.66 1.13
C VAL A 124 -3.32 -10.98 0.43
N THR A 125 -3.48 -10.97 -0.89
CA THR A 125 -3.22 -12.11 -1.77
C THR A 125 -2.07 -11.78 -2.72
N PHE A 126 -1.11 -12.71 -2.82
CA PHE A 126 -0.05 -12.64 -3.82
C PHE A 126 -0.33 -13.61 -4.95
N LEU A 127 -0.14 -13.17 -6.19
CA LEU A 127 -0.25 -14.04 -7.36
C LEU A 127 0.97 -14.97 -7.52
N ASP A 128 2.13 -14.55 -7.01
CA ASP A 128 3.36 -15.34 -6.92
C ASP A 128 3.79 -16.01 -8.25
N TYR A 129 3.72 -15.24 -9.34
CA TYR A 129 4.16 -15.69 -10.67
C TYR A 129 5.61 -15.28 -10.91
N PRO A 130 6.61 -16.17 -10.87
CA PRO A 130 8.00 -15.78 -11.06
C PRO A 130 8.24 -15.11 -12.41
N ASP A 131 9.05 -14.05 -12.42
CA ASP A 131 9.45 -13.30 -13.61
C ASP A 131 10.92 -13.55 -13.99
N PRO A 132 11.24 -14.70 -14.60
CA PRO A 132 12.61 -15.05 -14.94
C PRO A 132 13.20 -14.15 -16.04
N VAL A 133 12.37 -13.36 -16.74
CA VAL A 133 12.84 -12.38 -17.71
C VAL A 133 13.54 -11.23 -17.00
N PHE A 134 13.01 -10.80 -15.85
CA PHE A 134 13.60 -9.70 -15.08
C PHE A 134 14.85 -10.09 -14.30
N ASN A 135 14.84 -11.23 -13.60
CA ASN A 135 16.02 -11.76 -12.92
C ASN A 135 15.88 -13.26 -12.62
N GLU A 136 17.01 -13.92 -12.29
CA GLU A 136 17.06 -15.36 -12.01
C GLU A 136 16.15 -15.81 -10.87
N LEU A 137 15.87 -14.94 -9.89
CA LEU A 137 14.99 -15.25 -8.77
C LEU A 137 13.50 -15.10 -9.15
N GLY A 138 13.22 -14.39 -10.24
CA GLY A 138 11.88 -14.02 -10.67
C GLY A 138 11.15 -13.05 -9.75
N ALA A 139 11.84 -12.40 -8.82
CA ALA A 139 11.23 -11.55 -7.79
C ALA A 139 11.25 -10.07 -8.21
N ARG A 140 10.17 -9.34 -7.94
CA ARG A 140 10.08 -7.89 -8.14
C ARG A 140 9.88 -7.16 -6.81
N GLY A 141 10.02 -5.84 -6.83
CA GLY A 141 9.79 -4.99 -5.65
C GLY A 141 8.32 -4.90 -5.26
N ILE A 142 8.06 -4.91 -3.94
CA ILE A 142 6.71 -4.78 -3.35
C ILE A 142 6.54 -3.56 -2.44
N ALA A 143 7.59 -2.75 -2.24
CA ALA A 143 7.61 -1.73 -1.20
C ALA A 143 6.49 -0.69 -1.34
N GLU A 144 6.29 -0.18 -2.56
CA GLU A 144 5.35 0.90 -2.86
C GLU A 144 4.01 0.40 -3.40
N ILE A 145 3.96 -0.81 -3.98
CA ILE A 145 2.76 -1.32 -4.68
C ILE A 145 1.59 -1.57 -3.71
N GLY A 146 1.87 -1.82 -2.43
CA GLY A 146 0.84 -1.98 -1.41
C GLY A 146 0.09 -0.69 -1.07
N LEU A 147 0.71 0.47 -1.34
CA LEU A 147 0.13 1.80 -1.11
C LEU A 147 -0.54 2.34 -2.38
N ALA A 148 0.08 2.08 -3.53
CA ALA A 148 -0.31 2.64 -4.82
C ALA A 148 -1.74 2.24 -5.22
N GLY A 149 -2.68 3.17 -5.10
CA GLY A 149 -4.09 2.98 -5.48
C GLY A 149 -5.04 2.72 -4.31
N VAL A 150 -4.55 2.58 -3.07
CA VAL A 150 -5.41 2.39 -1.88
C VAL A 150 -6.35 3.58 -1.68
N ALA A 151 -5.82 4.83 -1.72
CA ALA A 151 -6.67 6.01 -1.56
C ALA A 151 -7.65 6.21 -2.72
N ALA A 152 -7.29 5.77 -3.94
CA ALA A 152 -8.21 5.79 -5.07
C ALA A 152 -9.36 4.77 -4.88
N ALA A 153 -9.05 3.56 -4.39
CA ALA A 153 -10.07 2.58 -4.05
C ALA A 153 -11.02 3.09 -2.94
N ILE A 154 -10.47 3.77 -1.93
CA ILE A 154 -11.28 4.36 -0.85
C ILE A 154 -12.19 5.47 -1.39
N THR A 155 -11.66 6.43 -2.17
CA THR A 155 -12.48 7.52 -2.73
C THR A 155 -13.54 7.02 -3.70
N ASP A 156 -13.28 5.92 -4.43
CA ASP A 156 -14.29 5.28 -5.28
C ASP A 156 -15.37 4.57 -4.46
N ALA A 157 -15.00 3.89 -3.39
CA ALA A 157 -15.95 3.30 -2.45
C ALA A 157 -16.81 4.36 -1.74
N VAL A 158 -16.22 5.52 -1.39
CA VAL A 158 -16.95 6.68 -0.87
C VAL A 158 -17.97 7.15 -1.90
N HIS A 159 -17.58 7.38 -3.14
CA HIS A 159 -18.51 7.77 -4.19
C HIS A 159 -19.62 6.73 -4.41
N HIS A 160 -19.31 5.43 -4.36
CA HIS A 160 -20.32 4.38 -4.44
C HIS A 160 -21.33 4.44 -3.29
N ALA A 161 -20.87 4.73 -2.06
CA ALA A 161 -21.72 4.79 -0.88
C ALA A 161 -22.53 6.09 -0.73
N THR A 162 -21.97 7.22 -1.19
CA THR A 162 -22.54 8.56 -0.93
C THR A 162 -23.04 9.27 -2.18
N GLY A 163 -22.63 8.83 -3.37
CA GLY A 163 -22.85 9.53 -4.64
C GLY A 163 -21.89 10.71 -4.89
N VAL A 164 -21.08 11.10 -3.91
CA VAL A 164 -20.20 12.28 -4.00
C VAL A 164 -18.80 11.89 -4.48
N ARG A 165 -18.33 12.53 -5.56
CA ARG A 165 -17.01 12.25 -6.13
C ARG A 165 -15.94 13.18 -5.54
N VAL A 166 -15.28 12.72 -4.49
CA VAL A 166 -14.16 13.43 -3.88
C VAL A 166 -12.90 13.24 -4.72
N ARG A 167 -12.27 14.35 -5.13
CA ARG A 167 -11.04 14.37 -5.96
C ARG A 167 -9.84 14.99 -5.27
N ARG A 168 -10.04 15.51 -4.06
CA ARG A 168 -9.00 16.09 -3.21
C ARG A 168 -8.88 15.18 -1.99
N LEU A 169 -7.65 14.85 -1.61
CA LEU A 169 -7.39 14.13 -0.38
C LEU A 169 -6.95 15.10 0.72
N PRO A 170 -7.19 14.74 1.99
CA PRO A 170 -8.01 13.61 2.45
C PRO A 170 -9.50 13.83 2.18
N VAL A 171 -10.30 12.76 2.26
CA VAL A 171 -11.76 12.84 2.22
C VAL A 171 -12.24 13.42 3.55
N MET A 172 -12.67 14.68 3.53
CA MET A 172 -13.16 15.35 4.71
C MET A 172 -14.67 15.18 4.86
N ILE A 173 -15.17 15.38 6.08
CA ILE A 173 -16.61 15.30 6.37
C ILE A 173 -17.37 16.37 5.56
N GLU A 174 -16.82 17.57 5.45
CA GLU A 174 -17.38 18.66 4.64
C GLU A 174 -17.51 18.28 3.16
N ASP A 175 -16.59 17.48 2.60
CA ASP A 175 -16.70 17.04 1.20
C ASP A 175 -17.94 16.18 0.98
N VAL A 176 -18.32 15.38 1.98
CA VAL A 176 -19.42 14.41 1.88
C VAL A 176 -20.77 15.02 2.29
N ILE A 177 -20.79 15.91 3.29
CA ILE A 177 -22.03 16.59 3.74
C ILE A 177 -22.42 17.70 2.77
N ALA A 178 -21.46 18.47 2.25
CA ALA A 178 -21.73 19.64 1.43
C ALA A 178 -22.10 19.30 -0.03
N GLY A 179 -22.47 18.04 -0.32
CA GLY A 179 -22.78 17.55 -1.66
C GLY A 179 -23.82 18.41 -2.38
N GLU A 180 -23.36 19.44 -3.08
CA GLU A 180 -24.05 20.00 -4.24
C GLU A 180 -23.96 18.93 -5.34
N ALA A 181 -25.14 18.44 -5.74
CA ALA A 181 -25.33 17.64 -6.94
C ALA A 181 -25.05 18.49 -8.20
#